data_AF-A0A0S3U6D7-F1
#
_entry.id   AF-A0A0S3U6D7-F1
#
_cell.length_a   1.000
_cell.length_b   1.000
_cell.length_c   1.000
_cell.angle_alpha   90.00
_cell.angle_beta   90.00
_cell.angle_gamma   90.00
#
_symmetry.space_group_name_H-M   'P 1'
#
loop_
_entity.id
_entity.type
_entity.pdbx_description
1 polymer ?
#
loop_
_entity_poly.entity_id
_entity_poly.type
_entity_poly.pdbx_seq_one_letter_code
_entity_poly.pdbx_strand_id
1 'polypeptide(L)'
;MPYNEFAVAMIQAKLGGQDFLKRVQSGSIPTEQDLMKFFPPAEQDQAFQNSIIQKINASAEELDPRTGQRFIGDRLIERAAQKHFGGDAAAVPSELREALNDGQSSDAVGALSLLDYRAKASQYYQATSNCTN
;
A
#
# COMPACT_ATOMS: atom_id res chain seq x y z
N MET A 1 10.91 -2.12 6.63
CA MET A 1 9.58 -1.74 6.10
C MET A 1 9.27 -0.34 6.60
N PRO A 2 8.85 0.62 5.76
CA PRO A 2 8.26 1.82 6.32
C PRO A 2 6.93 1.41 6.95
N TYR A 3 6.81 1.62 8.25
CA TYR A 3 5.56 1.41 8.98
C TYR A 3 4.47 2.28 8.34
N ASN A 4 3.23 1.77 8.21
CA ASN A 4 2.11 2.61 7.78
C ASN A 4 1.98 3.78 8.77
N GLU A 5 2.31 4.99 8.32
CA GLU A 5 2.37 6.17 9.17
C GLU A 5 1.01 6.52 9.80
N PHE A 6 -0.09 6.19 9.12
CA PHE A 6 -1.45 6.37 9.65
C PHE A 6 -1.72 5.43 10.82
N ALA A 7 -1.25 4.17 10.73
CA ALA A 7 -1.36 3.22 11.84
C ALA A 7 -0.54 3.70 13.05
N VAL A 8 0.70 4.13 12.82
CA VAL A 8 1.57 4.66 13.88
C VAL A 8 0.93 5.89 14.54
N ALA A 9 0.42 6.83 13.76
CA ALA A 9 -0.22 8.04 14.27
C ALA A 9 -1.47 7.74 15.11
N MET A 10 -2.35 6.85 14.62
CA MET A 10 -3.56 6.44 15.35
C MET A 10 -3.23 5.76 16.68
N ILE A 11 -2.24 4.87 16.67
CA ILE A 11 -1.78 4.20 17.88
C ILE A 11 -1.17 5.21 18.87
N GLN A 12 -0.29 6.11 18.40
CA GLN A 12 0.37 7.12 19.25
C GLN A 12 -0.62 8.05 19.96
N ALA A 13 -1.75 8.35 19.32
CA ALA A 13 -2.78 9.21 19.88
C ALA A 13 -3.49 8.61 21.11
N LYS A 14 -3.37 7.30 21.35
CA LYS A 14 -3.99 6.62 22.50
C LYS A 14 -3.11 6.72 23.74
N LEU A 15 -3.75 6.75 24.91
CA LEU A 15 -3.07 6.68 26.20
C LEU A 15 -2.28 5.36 26.30
N GLY A 16 -0.95 5.46 26.45
CA GLY A 16 -0.02 4.32 26.48
C GLY A 16 0.35 3.77 25.09
N GLY A 17 -0.15 4.36 24.00
CA GLY A 17 0.12 3.92 22.63
C GLY A 17 1.58 4.08 22.20
N GLN A 18 2.26 5.12 22.68
CA GLN A 18 3.69 5.30 22.43
C GLN A 18 4.54 4.18 23.04
N ASP A 19 4.21 3.75 24.25
CA ASP A 19 4.91 2.63 24.90
C ASP A 19 4.55 1.29 24.27
N PHE A 20 3.29 1.11 23.86
CA PHE A 20 2.89 -0.04 23.05
C PHE A 20 3.75 -0.15 21.77
N LEU A 21 3.90 0.94 21.00
CA LEU A 21 4.74 0.95 19.80
C LEU A 21 6.20 0.63 20.08
N LYS A 22 6.78 1.17 21.17
CA LYS A 22 8.16 0.84 21.56
C LYS A 22 8.33 -0.66 21.81
N ARG A 23 7.37 -1.31 22.48
CA ARG A 23 7.40 -2.77 22.71
C ARG A 23 7.34 -3.55 21.41
N VAL A 24 6.48 -3.14 20.46
CA VAL A 24 6.39 -3.78 19.14
C VAL A 24 7.70 -3.61 18.36
N GLN A 25 8.26 -2.41 18.37
CA GLN A 25 9.55 -2.10 17.73
C GLN A 25 10.72 -2.88 18.33
N SER A 26 10.66 -3.23 19.62
CA SER A 26 11.66 -4.09 20.26
C SER A 26 11.46 -5.59 19.99
N GLY A 27 10.49 -5.96 19.13
CA GLY A 27 10.22 -7.34 18.72
C GLY A 27 9.17 -8.07 19.56
N SER A 28 8.47 -7.38 20.48
CA SER A 28 7.38 -8.00 21.24
C SER A 28 6.18 -8.23 20.32
N ILE A 29 5.59 -9.43 20.39
CA ILE A 29 4.37 -9.76 19.63
C ILE A 29 3.15 -9.27 20.44
N PRO A 30 2.33 -8.35 19.91
CA PRO A 30 1.09 -7.92 20.56
C PRO A 30 0.12 -9.06 20.81
N THR A 31 -0.60 -9.01 21.93
CA THR A 31 -1.76 -9.89 22.14
C THR A 31 -2.98 -9.36 21.38
N GLU A 32 -4.00 -10.20 21.20
CA GLU A 32 -5.29 -9.77 20.65
C GLU A 32 -5.91 -8.63 21.48
N GLN A 33 -5.79 -8.68 22.80
CA GLN A 33 -6.27 -7.62 23.68
C GLN A 33 -5.49 -6.31 23.49
N ASP A 34 -4.17 -6.39 23.30
CA ASP A 34 -3.38 -5.21 22.95
C ASP A 34 -3.83 -4.62 21.61
N LEU A 35 -4.09 -5.45 20.60
CA LEU A 35 -4.57 -4.99 19.29
C LEU A 35 -5.95 -4.33 19.40
N MET A 36 -6.89 -4.93 20.12
CA MET A 36 -8.22 -4.33 20.32
C MET A 36 -8.16 -3.02 21.11
N LYS A 37 -7.19 -2.88 22.02
CA LYS A 37 -7.00 -1.67 22.82
C LYS A 37 -6.32 -0.55 22.01
N PHE A 38 -5.24 -0.88 21.29
CA PHE A 38 -4.35 0.11 20.69
C PHE A 38 -4.55 0.30 19.20
N PHE A 39 -5.12 -0.68 18.49
CA PHE A 39 -5.36 -0.59 17.05
C PHE A 39 -6.56 -1.48 16.63
N PRO A 40 -7.79 -1.14 17.08
CA PRO A 40 -8.99 -1.92 16.80
C PRO A 40 -9.32 -1.98 15.30
N PRO A 41 -10.10 -2.97 14.83
CA PRO A 41 -10.38 -3.20 13.41
C PRO A 41 -10.83 -1.96 12.63
N ALA A 42 -11.73 -1.14 13.21
CA ALA A 42 -12.19 0.09 12.55
C ALA A 42 -11.06 1.10 12.27
N GLU A 43 -10.07 1.19 13.16
CA GLU A 43 -8.90 2.05 12.96
C GLU A 43 -7.88 1.42 12.00
N GLN A 44 -7.80 0.09 11.95
CA GLN A 44 -7.01 -0.62 10.94
C GLN A 44 -7.54 -0.31 9.52
N ASP A 45 -8.85 -0.40 9.35
CA ASP A 45 -9.53 -0.08 8.09
C ASP A 45 -9.32 1.39 7.72
N GLN A 46 -9.45 2.30 8.68
CA GLN A 46 -9.24 3.73 8.44
C GLN A 46 -7.79 4.05 8.06
N ALA A 47 -6.81 3.46 8.76
CA ALA A 47 -5.39 3.62 8.45
C ALA A 47 -5.05 3.05 7.05
N PHE A 48 -5.68 1.94 6.67
CA PHE A 48 -5.55 1.37 5.35
C PHE A 48 -6.13 2.30 4.28
N GLN A 49 -7.36 2.79 4.45
CA GLN A 49 -8.01 3.70 3.51
C GLN A 49 -7.20 4.99 3.33
N ASN A 50 -6.74 5.60 4.42
CA ASN A 50 -5.92 6.81 4.37
C ASN A 50 -4.61 6.57 3.60
N SER A 51 -3.96 5.43 3.85
CA SER A 51 -2.74 5.05 3.12
C SER A 51 -2.99 4.88 1.63
N ILE A 52 -4.08 4.24 1.23
CA ILE A 52 -4.44 4.09 -0.18
C ILE A 52 -4.79 5.43 -0.83
N ILE A 53 -5.58 6.28 -0.16
CA ILE A 53 -5.94 7.61 -0.66
C ILE A 53 -4.69 8.46 -0.88
N GLN A 54 -3.77 8.48 0.10
CA GLN A 54 -2.51 9.20 -0.05
C GLN A 54 -1.71 8.70 -1.26
N LYS A 55 -1.64 7.37 -1.46
CA LYS A 55 -0.93 6.78 -2.60
C LYS A 55 -1.58 7.10 -3.94
N ILE A 56 -2.91 7.13 -4.00
CA ILE A 56 -3.64 7.56 -5.20
C ILE A 56 -3.31 9.02 -5.50
N ASN A 57 -3.47 9.91 -4.52
CA ASN A 57 -3.22 11.34 -4.70
C ASN A 57 -1.78 11.62 -5.16
N ALA A 58 -0.80 11.03 -4.48
CA ALA A 58 0.61 11.17 -4.84
C ALA A 58 0.91 10.58 -6.23
N SER A 59 0.22 9.50 -6.64
CA SER A 59 0.44 8.89 -7.96
C SER A 59 -0.21 9.71 -9.09
N ALA A 60 -1.33 10.39 -8.84
CA ALA A 60 -1.96 11.28 -9.81
C ALA A 60 -1.07 12.50 -10.14
N GLU A 61 -0.14 12.83 -9.25
CA GLU A 61 0.82 13.89 -9.46
C GLU A 61 2.02 13.48 -10.34
N GLU A 62 2.25 12.18 -10.52
CA GLU A 62 3.37 11.62 -11.29
C GLU A 62 3.09 11.57 -12.79
N LEU A 63 4.16 11.63 -13.60
CA LEU A 63 4.10 11.36 -15.04
C LEU A 63 4.26 9.87 -15.30
N ASP A 64 3.31 9.32 -16.05
CA ASP A 64 3.38 7.99 -16.62
C ASP A 64 4.49 7.93 -17.68
N PRO A 65 5.55 7.14 -17.49
CA PRO A 65 6.66 7.06 -18.43
C PRO A 65 6.29 6.42 -19.76
N ARG A 66 5.13 5.75 -19.87
CA ARG A 66 4.63 5.19 -21.13
C ARG A 66 4.06 6.27 -22.04
N THR A 67 3.39 7.26 -21.46
CA THR A 67 2.61 8.27 -22.21
C THR A 67 3.20 9.67 -22.11
N GLY A 68 4.08 9.92 -21.13
CA GLY A 68 4.56 11.24 -20.77
C GLY A 68 3.49 12.14 -20.13
N GLN A 69 2.28 11.61 -19.89
CA GLN A 69 1.15 12.32 -19.28
C GLN A 69 0.96 11.89 -17.82
N ARG A 70 0.11 12.57 -17.06
CA ARG A 70 -0.20 12.16 -15.69
C ARG A 70 -0.88 10.78 -15.66
N PHE A 71 -0.66 10.03 -14.59
CA PHE A 71 -1.41 8.79 -14.35
C PHE A 71 -2.90 9.08 -14.15
N ILE A 72 -3.75 8.38 -14.92
CA ILE A 72 -5.22 8.47 -14.85
C ILE A 72 -5.85 7.08 -15.01
N GLY A 73 -7.12 6.94 -14.62
CA GLY A 73 -7.89 5.71 -14.80
C GLY A 73 -7.17 4.47 -14.24
N ASP A 74 -7.20 3.37 -14.99
CA ASP A 74 -6.58 2.10 -14.57
C ASP A 74 -5.09 2.23 -14.26
N ARG A 75 -4.34 3.03 -15.03
CA ARG A 75 -2.91 3.26 -14.83
C ARG A 75 -2.62 3.92 -13.48
N LEU A 76 -3.52 4.78 -12.99
CA LEU A 76 -3.41 5.39 -11.67
C LEU A 76 -3.59 4.35 -10.56
N ILE A 77 -4.59 3.48 -10.69
CA ILE A 77 -4.87 2.41 -9.72
C ILE A 77 -3.70 1.44 -9.65
N GLU A 78 -3.18 1.03 -10.81
CA GLU A 78 -1.99 0.20 -10.93
C GLU A 78 -0.78 0.81 -10.21
N ARG A 79 -0.52 2.11 -10.42
CA ARG A 79 0.60 2.81 -9.79
C ARG A 79 0.44 2.93 -8.28
N ALA A 80 -0.75 3.24 -7.80
CA ALA A 80 -1.06 3.30 -6.37
C ALA A 80 -0.87 1.93 -5.69
N ALA A 81 -1.29 0.84 -6.35
CA ALA A 81 -1.07 -0.52 -5.88
C ALA A 81 0.42 -0.88 -5.83
N GLN A 82 1.18 -0.55 -6.87
CA GLN A 82 2.65 -0.75 -6.87
C GLN A 82 3.31 -0.06 -5.67
N LYS A 83 2.93 1.19 -5.37
CA LYS A 83 3.44 1.90 -4.19
C LYS A 83 2.99 1.29 -2.86
N HIS A 84 1.80 0.70 -2.82
CA HIS A 84 1.31 0.04 -1.62
C HIS A 84 2.14 -1.18 -1.28
N PHE A 85 2.41 -2.05 -2.26
CA PHE A 85 3.14 -3.30 -2.04
C PHE A 85 4.66 -3.14 -2.09
N GLY A 86 5.18 -2.24 -2.92
CA GLY A 86 6.62 -2.03 -3.13
C GLY A 86 7.22 -0.80 -2.42
N GLY A 87 6.38 0.00 -1.75
CA GLY A 87 6.77 1.29 -1.19
C GLY A 87 6.82 2.41 -2.24
N ASP A 88 6.96 3.66 -1.79
CA ASP A 88 6.85 4.82 -2.69
C ASP A 88 7.99 4.91 -3.71
N ALA A 89 9.13 4.29 -3.42
CA ALA A 89 10.27 4.15 -4.33
C ALA A 89 10.13 2.99 -5.34
N ALA A 90 9.00 2.27 -5.36
CA ALA A 90 8.75 1.20 -6.31
C ALA A 90 8.95 1.73 -7.74
N ALA A 91 9.77 1.03 -8.52
CA ALA A 91 10.07 1.40 -9.90
C ALA A 91 8.78 1.44 -10.73
N VAL A 92 8.68 2.43 -11.62
CA VAL A 92 7.63 2.45 -12.63
C VAL A 92 8.17 1.71 -13.85
N PRO A 93 7.53 0.61 -14.30
CA PRO A 93 7.94 -0.04 -15.53
C PRO A 93 7.71 0.93 -16.70
N SER A 94 8.78 1.39 -17.35
CA SER A 94 8.73 1.99 -18.68
C SER A 94 8.90 0.86 -19.71
N GLU A 95 8.25 0.96 -20.87
CA GLU A 95 8.13 -0.11 -21.89
C GLU A 95 9.46 -0.58 -22.55
N LEU A 96 10.62 -0.42 -21.91
CA LEU A 96 11.92 -0.84 -22.43
C LEU A 96 12.74 -1.74 -21.50
N ARG A 97 12.17 -2.21 -20.38
CA ARG A 97 12.68 -3.37 -19.61
C ARG A 97 11.51 -4.18 -19.04
N GLU A 98 10.70 -4.75 -19.93
CA GLU A 98 9.62 -5.67 -19.55
C GLU A 98 10.07 -7.00 -18.91
N ALA A 99 11.38 -7.26 -18.68
CA ALA A 99 11.81 -8.61 -18.30
C ALA A 99 12.99 -8.76 -17.34
N LEU A 100 13.59 -7.69 -16.79
CA LEU A 100 14.88 -7.88 -16.07
C LEU A 100 14.98 -7.34 -14.64
N ASN A 101 14.09 -6.45 -14.17
CA ASN A 101 14.19 -5.94 -12.78
C ASN A 101 12.89 -6.08 -11.95
N ASP A 102 11.71 -6.14 -12.56
CA ASP A 102 10.44 -6.22 -11.82
C ASP A 102 10.12 -7.64 -11.32
N GLY A 103 10.75 -8.66 -11.92
CA GLY A 103 10.67 -10.06 -11.46
C GLY A 103 11.52 -10.38 -10.22
N GLN A 104 12.17 -9.38 -9.62
CA GLN A 104 13.04 -9.55 -8.44
C GLN A 104 12.52 -8.84 -7.18
N SER A 105 11.54 -7.93 -7.28
CA SER A 105 10.88 -7.34 -6.12
C SER A 105 9.60 -8.11 -5.82
N SER A 106 9.74 -9.09 -4.95
CA SER A 106 8.64 -9.85 -4.36
C SER A 106 8.32 -9.31 -2.97
N ASP A 107 7.14 -9.64 -2.45
CA ASP A 107 6.90 -9.54 -1.01
C ASP A 107 7.95 -10.34 -0.21
N ALA A 108 7.99 -10.18 1.11
CA ALA A 108 9.00 -10.82 1.96
C ALA A 108 9.04 -12.37 1.88
N VAL A 109 8.09 -13.00 1.18
CA VAL A 109 7.96 -14.45 1.03
C VAL A 109 8.09 -14.92 -0.43
N GLY A 110 8.41 -14.05 -1.39
CA GLY A 110 8.66 -14.47 -2.77
C GLY A 110 7.42 -14.82 -3.59
N ALA A 111 6.21 -14.54 -3.10
CA ALA A 111 4.99 -15.19 -3.60
C ALA A 111 4.30 -14.45 -4.76
N LEU A 112 4.44 -13.11 -4.83
CA LEU A 112 3.85 -12.29 -5.88
C LEU A 112 4.82 -11.13 -6.23
N SER A 113 5.07 -10.95 -7.52
CA SER A 113 5.81 -9.79 -8.04
C SER A 113 4.93 -8.53 -7.95
N LEU A 114 5.52 -7.34 -7.97
CA LEU A 114 4.76 -6.08 -8.07
C LEU A 114 3.80 -6.05 -9.29
N LEU A 115 4.09 -6.84 -10.32
CA LEU A 115 3.24 -7.02 -11.49
C LEU A 115 1.96 -7.80 -11.18
N ASP A 116 2.03 -8.81 -10.31
CA ASP A 116 0.87 -9.63 -9.95
C ASP A 116 -0.13 -8.85 -9.09
N TYR A 117 0.38 -8.05 -8.15
CA TYR A 117 -0.45 -7.16 -7.35
C TYR A 117 -1.11 -6.07 -8.19
N ARG A 118 -0.37 -5.49 -9.14
CA ARG A 118 -0.89 -4.55 -10.13
C ARG A 118 -2.07 -5.14 -10.90
N ALA A 119 -1.88 -6.34 -11.46
CA ALA A 119 -2.91 -7.00 -12.27
C ALA A 119 -4.17 -7.32 -11.43
N LYS A 120 -4.00 -7.86 -10.22
CA LYS A 120 -5.14 -8.17 -9.33
C LYS A 120 -5.91 -6.93 -8.91
N ALA A 121 -5.23 -5.84 -8.54
CA ALA A 121 -5.89 -4.60 -8.15
C ALA A 121 -6.74 -4.00 -9.28
N SER A 122 -6.21 -4.01 -10.51
CA SER A 122 -6.96 -3.58 -11.70
C SER A 122 -8.19 -4.46 -11.95
N GLN A 123 -8.05 -5.79 -11.86
CA GLN A 123 -9.17 -6.72 -12.02
C GLN A 123 -10.28 -6.49 -10.98
N TYR A 124 -9.94 -6.26 -9.71
CA TYR A 124 -10.93 -5.95 -8.68
C TYR A 124 -11.66 -4.63 -8.93
N TYR A 125 -10.95 -3.59 -9.35
CA TYR A 125 -11.56 -2.30 -9.68
C TYR A 125 -12.54 -2.39 -10.85
N GLN A 126 -12.19 -3.15 -11.89
CA GLN A 126 -13.07 -3.40 -13.03
C GLN A 126 -14.30 -4.24 -12.64
N ALA A 127 -14.13 -5.23 -11.76
CA ALA A 127 -15.23 -6.05 -11.28
C ALA A 127 -16.24 -5.26 -10.43
N THR A 128 -15.79 -4.29 -9.64
CA THR A 128 -16.68 -3.45 -8.82
C THR A 128 -17.33 -2.32 -9.61
N SER A 129 -16.64 -1.72 -10.59
CA SER A 129 -17.21 -0.67 -11.46
C SER A 129 -18.27 -1.21 -12.43
N ASN A 130 -18.19 -2.48 -12.84
CA ASN A 130 -19.19 -3.14 -13.68
C ASN A 130 -20.48 -3.56 -12.93
N CYS A 131 -20.51 -3.50 -11.60
CA CYS A 131 -21.71 -3.77 -10.79
C CYS A 131 -22.59 -2.52 -10.60
N THR A 132 -22.28 -1.41 -11.27
CA THR A 132 -22.99 -0.12 -11.16
C THR A 132 -23.73 0.32 -12.44
N ASN A 133 -24.06 -0.61 -13.34
CA ASN A 133 -24.97 -0.37 -14.47
C ASN A 133 -26.32 -1.06 -14.28
#